data_AF-A0A7S3HTQ8-F1
#
_entry.id   AF-A0A7S3HTQ8-F1
#
_cell.length_a   1.000
_cell.length_b   1.000
_cell.length_c   1.000
_cell.angle_alpha   90.00
_cell.angle_beta   90.00
_cell.angle_gamma   90.00
#
_symmetry.space_group_name_H-M   'P 1'
#
loop_
_entity.id
_entity.type
_entity.pdbx_description
1 polymer ?
#
loop_
_entity_poly.entity_id
_entity_poly.type
_entity_poly.pdbx_seq_one_letter_code
_entity_poly.pdbx_strand_id
1 'polypeptide(L)'
;HGSSTPTAHSKAQSSAMAPKKAAAQVETEVKLGPSVREGEIVFGVAHIFASFNDTFVHVTDLSGRETLIRVTGGMKVKADRDESSPYAAMLAAQDVAARCKELGIGALHVKLRATGGTGTRTPGPGAQSALRALARSGMKIGRI
;
A
#
# COMPACT_ATOMS: atom_id res chain seq x y z
N HIS A 1 28.32 77.70 -14.97
CA HIS A 1 27.01 78.38 -15.00
C HIS A 1 26.24 77.85 -16.20
N GLY A 2 25.11 77.15 -15.96
CA GLY A 2 24.03 76.77 -16.90
C GLY A 2 24.38 75.78 -18.02
N SER A 3 24.04 74.48 -17.99
CA SER A 3 22.73 73.78 -17.95
C SER A 3 21.98 73.70 -19.30
N SER A 4 21.98 72.47 -19.84
CA SER A 4 20.86 71.72 -20.47
C SER A 4 20.14 72.27 -21.70
N THR A 5 20.26 71.54 -22.82
CA THR A 5 19.35 71.50 -23.97
C THR A 5 18.27 70.40 -23.81
N PRO A 6 17.10 70.50 -24.48
CA PRO A 6 15.88 69.77 -24.15
C PRO A 6 15.49 68.60 -25.09
N THR A 7 14.70 67.68 -24.53
CA THR A 7 13.47 66.96 -25.00
C THR A 7 13.14 66.96 -26.52
N ALA A 8 12.55 65.95 -27.19
CA ALA A 8 11.70 64.81 -26.79
C ALA A 8 11.44 63.83 -27.98
N HIS A 9 10.99 62.61 -27.62
CA HIS A 9 10.08 61.70 -28.33
C HIS A 9 10.55 60.56 -29.26
N SER A 10 9.90 59.42 -29.01
CA SER A 10 9.56 58.29 -29.88
C SER A 10 10.55 57.11 -29.98
N LYS A 11 10.25 56.03 -29.24
CA LYS A 11 9.59 54.85 -29.82
C LYS A 11 9.16 53.86 -28.73
N ALA A 12 7.91 53.42 -28.83
CA ALA A 12 7.35 52.31 -28.08
C ALA A 12 8.01 50.99 -28.51
N GLN A 13 8.39 50.15 -27.54
CA GLN A 13 8.61 48.72 -27.76
C GLN A 13 8.01 47.95 -26.58
N SER A 14 6.84 47.38 -26.87
CA SER A 14 6.35 46.06 -26.47
C SER A 14 6.89 45.45 -25.17
N SER A 15 6.01 45.41 -24.17
CA SER A 15 6.10 44.55 -22.99
C SER A 15 6.21 43.08 -23.39
N ALA A 16 7.41 42.51 -23.30
CA ALA A 16 7.61 41.08 -23.36
C ALA A 16 7.12 40.46 -22.04
N MET A 17 5.98 39.77 -22.10
CA MET A 17 5.49 38.89 -21.02
C MET A 17 6.51 37.76 -20.81
N ALA A 18 7.16 37.75 -19.65
CA ALA A 18 7.95 36.61 -19.20
C ALA A 18 7.08 35.36 -19.09
N PRO A 19 7.57 34.17 -19.51
CA PRO A 19 6.81 32.94 -19.35
C PRO A 19 6.71 32.62 -17.86
N LYS A 20 5.49 32.55 -17.34
CA LYS A 20 5.22 31.95 -16.02
C LYS A 20 5.83 30.55 -16.03
N LYS A 21 6.94 30.39 -15.31
CA LYS A 21 7.50 29.09 -14.97
C LYS A 21 6.39 28.30 -14.28
N ALA A 22 5.79 27.36 -15.02
CA ALA A 22 4.84 26.41 -14.46
C ALA A 22 5.59 25.70 -13.31
N ALA A 23 5.20 26.01 -12.08
CA ALA A 23 5.68 25.29 -10.92
C ALA A 23 5.30 23.83 -11.14
N ALA A 24 6.29 22.97 -11.32
CA ALA A 24 6.12 21.54 -11.26
C ALA A 24 5.43 21.26 -9.91
N GLN A 25 4.18 20.80 -9.98
CA GLN A 25 3.47 20.32 -8.81
C GLN A 25 4.22 19.07 -8.37
N VAL A 26 5.06 19.21 -7.34
CA VAL A 26 5.63 18.07 -6.64
C VAL A 26 4.45 17.40 -5.95
N GLU A 27 3.97 16.32 -6.54
CA GLU A 27 2.93 15.47 -5.96
C GLU A 27 3.45 15.02 -4.60
N THR A 28 3.02 15.71 -3.55
CA THR A 28 3.49 15.45 -2.20
C THR A 28 2.76 14.19 -1.78
N GLU A 29 3.42 13.03 -1.87
CA GLU A 29 2.86 11.76 -1.44
C GLU A 29 2.46 11.89 0.04
N VAL A 30 1.17 12.11 0.30
CA VAL A 30 0.62 12.25 1.64
C VAL A 30 0.66 10.86 2.27
N LYS A 31 1.76 10.53 2.94
CA LYS A 31 1.87 9.30 3.73
C LYS A 31 0.99 9.40 4.96
N LEU A 32 -0.21 8.84 4.85
CA LEU A 32 -1.14 8.61 5.95
C LEU A 32 -0.66 7.39 6.74
N GLY A 33 0.41 7.56 7.51
CA GLY A 33 0.99 6.53 8.36
C GLY A 33 1.55 7.13 9.65
N PRO A 34 1.74 6.32 10.71
CA PRO A 34 2.30 6.81 11.96
C PRO A 34 3.71 7.38 11.77
N SER A 35 4.01 8.49 12.44
CA SER A 35 5.34 9.09 12.47
C SER A 35 6.27 8.26 13.37
N VAL A 36 6.93 7.27 12.77
CA VAL A 36 7.88 6.39 13.49
C VAL A 36 9.30 6.94 13.46
N ARG A 37 10.04 6.68 14.54
CA ARG A 37 11.47 6.98 14.62
C ARG A 37 12.26 5.98 13.77
N GLU A 38 13.43 6.39 13.33
CA GLU A 38 14.32 5.54 12.53
C GLU A 38 14.69 4.26 13.32
N GLY A 39 14.36 3.10 12.78
CA GLY A 39 14.56 1.79 13.42
C GLY A 39 13.33 1.20 14.14
N GLU A 40 12.26 1.97 14.33
CA GLU A 40 11.00 1.47 14.89
C GLU A 40 10.11 0.88 13.79
N ILE A 41 9.53 -0.29 14.07
CA ILE A 41 8.72 -1.04 13.10
C ILE A 41 7.28 -1.05 13.57
N VAL A 42 6.38 -0.56 12.72
CA VAL A 42 4.93 -0.64 12.96
C VAL A 42 4.47 -2.07 12.72
N PHE A 43 3.79 -2.64 13.72
CA PHE A 43 3.18 -3.96 13.65
C PHE A 43 1.68 -3.87 13.33
N GLY A 44 1.24 -4.74 12.42
CA GLY A 44 -0.16 -5.08 12.22
C GLY A 44 -0.43 -6.57 12.49
N VAL A 45 -1.68 -7.00 12.32
CA VAL A 45 -2.07 -8.40 12.41
C VAL A 45 -2.66 -8.87 11.08
N ALA A 46 -2.01 -9.84 10.45
CA ALA A 46 -2.48 -10.56 9.26
C ALA A 46 -3.30 -11.78 9.68
N HIS A 47 -4.61 -11.64 9.54
CA HIS A 47 -5.59 -12.72 9.62
C HIS A 47 -5.61 -13.45 8.27
N ILE A 48 -5.02 -14.64 8.24
CA ILE A 48 -5.04 -15.51 7.06
C ILE A 48 -6.11 -16.55 7.28
N PHE A 49 -7.24 -16.41 6.57
CA PHE A 49 -8.28 -17.43 6.55
C PHE A 49 -8.11 -18.28 5.31
N ALA A 50 -7.76 -19.55 5.48
CA ALA A 50 -7.52 -20.48 4.39
C ALA A 50 -8.51 -21.62 4.48
N SER A 51 -9.50 -21.62 3.58
CA SER A 51 -10.44 -22.71 3.38
C SER A 51 -10.15 -23.42 2.07
N PHE A 52 -10.92 -24.48 1.78
CA PHE A 52 -10.78 -25.24 0.54
C PHE A 52 -11.43 -24.56 -0.68
N ASN A 53 -12.28 -23.55 -0.45
CA ASN A 53 -12.93 -22.77 -1.50
C ASN A 53 -12.26 -21.42 -1.77
N ASP A 54 -11.69 -20.74 -0.77
CA ASP A 54 -11.01 -19.45 -0.99
C ASP A 54 -9.92 -19.20 0.07
N THR A 55 -9.09 -18.18 -0.13
CA THR A 55 -8.10 -17.70 0.82
C THR A 55 -8.22 -16.20 1.02
N PHE A 56 -8.30 -15.77 2.27
CA PHE A 56 -8.39 -14.36 2.64
C PHE A 56 -7.11 -13.93 3.32
N VAL A 57 -6.58 -12.79 2.89
CA VAL A 57 -5.49 -12.09 3.55
C VAL A 57 -6.03 -10.76 4.04
N HIS A 58 -6.21 -10.67 5.35
CA HIS A 58 -6.82 -9.52 6.00
C HIS A 58 -5.88 -8.94 7.04
N VAL A 59 -5.44 -7.70 6.83
CA VAL A 59 -4.55 -6.98 7.74
C VAL A 59 -5.34 -5.97 8.54
N THR A 60 -5.13 -6.00 9.84
CA THR A 60 -5.76 -5.13 10.83
C THR A 60 -4.71 -4.50 11.73
N ASP A 61 -5.13 -3.51 12.51
CA ASP A 61 -4.35 -2.99 13.63
C ASP A 61 -4.14 -4.05 14.74
N LEU A 62 -3.36 -3.72 15.77
CA LEU A 62 -3.10 -4.66 16.87
C LEU A 62 -4.34 -5.06 17.66
N SER A 63 -5.36 -4.19 17.73
CA SER A 63 -6.63 -4.50 18.40
C SER A 63 -7.52 -5.43 17.56
N GLY A 64 -7.31 -5.50 16.24
CA GLY A 64 -8.13 -6.24 15.30
C GLY A 64 -9.46 -5.57 14.96
N ARG A 65 -9.66 -4.31 15.35
CA ARG A 65 -10.91 -3.56 15.11
C ARG A 65 -10.88 -2.81 13.79
N GLU A 66 -9.76 -2.16 13.49
CA GLU A 66 -9.60 -1.36 12.28
C GLU A 66 -8.97 -2.21 11.19
N THR A 67 -9.65 -2.29 10.06
CA THR A 67 -9.15 -2.99 8.89
C THR A 67 -8.35 -2.04 8.03
N LEU A 68 -7.11 -2.40 7.77
CA LEU A 68 -6.21 -1.63 6.92
C LEU A 68 -6.39 -2.07 5.48
N ILE A 69 -6.22 -3.38 5.22
CA ILE A 69 -6.37 -3.97 3.88
C ILE A 69 -7.00 -5.35 4.00
N ARG A 70 -7.89 -5.68 3.06
CA ARG A 70 -8.42 -7.04 2.88
C ARG A 70 -8.42 -7.40 1.40
N VAL A 71 -7.79 -8.52 1.05
CA VAL A 71 -7.78 -9.08 -0.30
C VAL A 71 -8.03 -10.58 -0.22
N THR A 72 -8.83 -11.12 -1.13
CA THR A 72 -9.07 -12.56 -1.24
C THR A 72 -8.41 -13.15 -2.48
N GLY A 73 -8.28 -14.48 -2.52
CA GLY A 73 -7.82 -15.21 -3.68
C GLY A 73 -8.74 -14.99 -4.87
N GLY A 74 -10.06 -15.07 -4.65
CA GLY A 74 -11.06 -14.78 -5.69
C GLY A 74 -11.01 -13.38 -6.29
N MET A 75 -10.48 -12.38 -5.60
CA MET A 75 -10.26 -11.05 -6.21
C MET A 75 -9.13 -11.03 -7.25
N LYS A 76 -8.24 -12.04 -7.24
CA LYS A 76 -7.05 -12.11 -8.10
C LYS A 76 -7.18 -13.09 -9.25
N VAL A 77 -8.19 -13.95 -9.22
CA VAL A 77 -8.47 -14.93 -10.28
C VAL A 77 -9.89 -14.74 -10.79
N LYS A 78 -10.16 -15.18 -12.03
CA LYS A 78 -11.50 -15.07 -12.64
C LYS A 78 -12.28 -16.38 -12.59
N ALA A 79 -11.64 -17.48 -12.21
CA ALA A 79 -12.22 -18.81 -12.20
C ALA A 79 -12.52 -19.23 -10.76
N ASP A 80 -13.78 -19.53 -10.48
CA ASP A 80 -14.28 -19.88 -9.13
C ASP A 80 -13.53 -21.09 -8.52
N ARG A 81 -13.09 -22.03 -9.35
CA ARG A 81 -12.35 -23.21 -8.89
C ARG A 81 -10.93 -22.90 -8.40
N ASP A 82 -10.37 -21.76 -8.81
CA ASP A 82 -8.98 -21.39 -8.57
C ASP A 82 -8.83 -20.38 -7.41
N GLU A 83 -9.94 -20.01 -6.75
CA GLU A 83 -9.95 -19.02 -5.65
C GLU A 83 -9.13 -19.48 -4.44
N SER A 84 -9.16 -20.77 -4.09
CA SER A 84 -8.33 -21.34 -3.02
C SER A 84 -6.91 -21.68 -3.45
N SER A 85 -6.57 -21.51 -4.73
CA SER A 85 -5.30 -21.99 -5.26
C SER A 85 -4.09 -21.30 -4.58
N PRO A 86 -2.96 -22.00 -4.43
CA PRO A 86 -1.71 -21.43 -3.96
C PRO A 86 -1.30 -20.15 -4.70
N TYR A 87 -1.58 -20.10 -6.01
CA TYR A 87 -1.25 -18.97 -6.86
C TYR A 87 -2.12 -17.75 -6.54
N ALA A 88 -3.45 -17.93 -6.41
CA ALA A 88 -4.36 -16.86 -6.02
C ALA A 88 -3.98 -16.25 -4.66
N ALA A 89 -3.70 -17.10 -3.67
CA ALA A 89 -3.27 -16.70 -2.34
C ALA A 89 -1.95 -15.90 -2.35
N MET A 90 -0.99 -16.29 -3.20
CA MET A 90 0.26 -15.57 -3.38
C MET A 90 0.03 -14.15 -3.93
N LEU A 91 -0.78 -14.01 -4.97
CA LEU A 91 -1.09 -12.71 -5.58
C LEU A 91 -1.84 -11.80 -4.60
N ALA A 92 -2.76 -12.36 -3.82
CA ALA A 92 -3.48 -11.62 -2.78
C ALA A 92 -2.52 -11.08 -1.71
N ALA A 93 -1.62 -11.92 -1.20
CA ALA A 93 -0.62 -11.53 -0.22
C ALA A 93 0.37 -10.47 -0.73
N GLN A 94 0.74 -10.51 -2.02
CA GLN A 94 1.62 -9.50 -2.62
C GLN A 94 0.95 -8.12 -2.69
N ASP A 95 -0.32 -8.05 -3.09
CA ASP A 95 -1.08 -6.79 -3.12
C ASP A 95 -1.25 -6.21 -1.70
N VAL A 96 -1.57 -7.07 -0.73
CA VAL A 96 -1.66 -6.65 0.68
C VAL A 96 -0.33 -6.09 1.19
N ALA A 97 0.80 -6.77 0.91
CA ALA A 97 2.11 -6.31 1.34
C ALA A 97 2.51 -4.96 0.71
N ALA A 98 2.15 -4.72 -0.55
CA ALA A 98 2.42 -3.44 -1.21
C ALA A 98 1.68 -2.30 -0.49
N ARG A 99 0.36 -2.46 -0.29
CA ARG A 99 -0.47 -1.45 0.39
C ARG A 99 -0.10 -1.25 1.86
N CYS A 100 0.30 -2.33 2.56
CA CYS A 100 0.81 -2.21 3.93
C CYS A 100 2.03 -1.27 4.01
N LYS A 101 2.93 -1.31 3.02
CA LYS A 101 4.11 -0.44 2.99
C LYS A 101 3.75 1.02 2.74
N GLU A 102 2.75 1.28 1.89
CA GLU A 102 2.21 2.63 1.65
C GLU A 102 1.67 3.25 2.95
N LEU A 103 1.01 2.43 3.79
CA LEU A 103 0.51 2.83 5.11
C LEU A 103 1.58 2.85 6.22
N GLY A 104 2.84 2.53 5.91
CA GLY A 104 3.95 2.53 6.88
C GLY A 104 4.03 1.29 7.79
N ILE A 105 3.37 0.19 7.44
CA ILE A 105 3.41 -1.07 8.20
C ILE A 105 4.58 -1.91 7.72
N GLY A 106 5.51 -2.21 8.64
CA GLY A 106 6.74 -2.95 8.32
C GLY A 106 6.77 -4.38 8.85
N ALA A 107 5.91 -4.71 9.81
CA ALA A 107 5.82 -6.06 10.38
C ALA A 107 4.37 -6.53 10.58
N LEU A 108 4.18 -7.84 10.53
CA LEU A 108 2.87 -8.48 10.71
C LEU A 108 2.99 -9.65 11.69
N HIS A 109 2.11 -9.65 12.69
CA HIS A 109 1.73 -10.88 13.38
C HIS A 109 0.80 -11.68 12.50
N VAL A 110 0.93 -12.99 12.49
CA VAL A 110 0.10 -13.85 11.65
C VAL A 110 -0.88 -14.59 12.55
N LYS A 111 -2.13 -14.68 12.13
CA LYS A 111 -3.14 -15.55 12.72
C LYS A 111 -3.72 -16.42 11.61
N LEU A 112 -3.27 -17.67 11.54
CA LEU A 112 -3.76 -18.63 10.56
C LEU A 112 -5.05 -19.30 11.07
N ARG A 113 -6.09 -19.29 10.24
CA ARG A 113 -7.40 -19.86 10.55
C ARG A 113 -7.88 -20.76 9.41
N ALA A 114 -8.27 -21.99 9.75
CA ALA A 114 -9.06 -22.87 8.89
C ALA A 114 -10.56 -22.64 9.10
N THR A 115 -11.43 -23.27 8.29
CA THR A 115 -12.90 -23.17 8.44
C THR A 115 -13.37 -23.37 9.89
N GLY A 116 -12.89 -24.44 10.53
CA GLY A 116 -13.16 -24.73 11.93
C GLY A 116 -14.63 -25.04 12.24
N GLY A 117 -14.99 -25.02 13.53
CA GLY A 117 -16.34 -25.39 13.98
C GLY A 117 -16.64 -26.87 13.71
N THR A 118 -17.76 -27.14 13.04
CA THR A 118 -18.13 -28.47 12.54
C THR A 118 -17.43 -28.84 11.23
N GLY A 119 -16.72 -27.88 10.60
CA GLY A 119 -15.95 -28.09 9.39
C GLY A 119 -14.52 -28.57 9.66
N THR A 120 -13.72 -28.60 8.59
CA THR A 120 -12.31 -28.99 8.66
C THR A 120 -11.47 -28.00 9.48
N ARG A 121 -10.59 -28.56 10.32
CA ARG A 121 -9.60 -27.81 11.10
C ARG A 121 -8.27 -27.67 10.36
N THR A 122 -8.10 -28.39 9.25
CA THR A 122 -6.90 -28.31 8.42
C THR A 122 -6.99 -27.07 7.53
N PRO A 123 -6.00 -26.16 7.57
CA PRO A 123 -5.96 -25.01 6.67
C PRO A 123 -5.95 -25.44 5.20
N GLY A 124 -6.61 -24.65 4.36
CA GLY A 124 -6.64 -24.86 2.93
C GLY A 124 -5.30 -24.64 2.22
N PRO A 125 -5.21 -24.97 0.92
CA PRO A 125 -3.96 -24.97 0.15
C PRO A 125 -3.30 -23.59 0.02
N GLY A 126 -4.06 -22.49 0.14
CA GLY A 126 -3.53 -21.13 0.12
C GLY A 126 -2.76 -20.68 1.36
N ALA A 127 -2.87 -21.41 2.49
CA ALA A 127 -2.30 -21.00 3.79
C ALA A 127 -0.79 -20.75 3.76
N GLN A 128 -0.02 -21.78 3.35
CA GLN A 128 1.44 -21.71 3.31
C GLN A 128 1.92 -20.69 2.27
N SER A 129 1.23 -20.64 1.14
CA SER A 129 1.57 -19.78 0.01
C SER A 129 1.41 -18.30 0.35
N ALA A 130 0.31 -17.92 1.00
CA ALA A 130 0.08 -16.56 1.48
C ALA A 130 1.15 -16.14 2.51
N LEU A 131 1.43 -16.97 3.53
CA LEU A 131 2.45 -16.70 4.54
C LEU A 131 3.84 -16.49 3.90
N ARG A 132 4.23 -17.39 3.01
CA ARG A 132 5.51 -17.31 2.30
C ARG A 132 5.59 -16.09 1.40
N ALA A 133 4.49 -15.70 0.75
CA ALA A 133 4.43 -14.53 -0.09
C ALA A 133 4.60 -13.24 0.72
N LEU A 134 3.93 -13.11 1.88
CA LEU A 134 4.11 -11.95 2.77
C LEU A 134 5.58 -11.77 3.20
N ALA A 135 6.24 -12.88 3.60
CA ALA A 135 7.65 -12.85 3.98
C ALA A 135 8.56 -12.45 2.81
N ARG A 136 8.35 -13.02 1.61
CA ARG A 136 9.13 -12.69 0.40
C ARG A 136 8.91 -11.26 -0.09
N SER A 137 7.74 -10.69 0.15
CA SER A 137 7.43 -9.29 -0.16
C SER A 137 8.10 -8.30 0.79
N GLY A 138 8.92 -8.76 1.75
CA GLY A 138 9.69 -7.91 2.65
C GLY A 138 8.95 -7.47 3.92
N MET A 139 7.80 -8.09 4.22
CA MET A 139 7.15 -7.89 5.52
C MET A 139 7.89 -8.70 6.58
N LYS A 140 8.22 -8.07 7.71
CA LYS A 140 8.81 -8.79 8.86
C LYS A 140 7.73 -9.62 9.54
N ILE A 141 7.95 -10.92 9.67
CA ILE A 141 7.00 -11.82 10.33
C ILE A 141 7.31 -11.85 11.83
N GLY A 142 6.32 -11.48 12.64
CA GLY A 142 6.38 -11.58 14.09
C GLY A 142 5.90 -12.96 14.57
N ARG A 143 5.13 -12.98 15.66
CA ARG A 143 4.41 -14.17 16.13
C ARG A 143 3.44 -14.71 15.07
N ILE A 144 3.42 -16.03 14.90
CA ILE A 144 2.47 -16.81 14.10
C ILE A 144 1.55 -17.59 15.04
#